data_AF-A0A7S3HYQ1-F1
#
_entry.id   AF-A0A7S3HYQ1-F1
#
_cell.length_a   1.000
_cell.length_b   1.000
_cell.length_c   1.000
_cell.angle_alpha   90.00
_cell.angle_beta   90.00
_cell.angle_gamma   90.00
#
_symmetry.space_group_name_H-M   'P 1'
#
loop_
_entity.id
_entity.type
_entity.pdbx_description
1 polymer ?
#
loop_
_entity_poly.entity_id
_entity_poly.type
_entity_poly.pdbx_seq_one_letter_code
_entity_poly.pdbx_strand_id
1 'polypeptide(L)'
;FSQDPVVEKIIKKFSQFISYPIKLNGAVLNSLGAIWTREKREVTMDEYERFFEQMANTKIPYKYMLHYSTDVPLSIKSILYVPSTHSEKQNLMQESSDIHLYSRKVLIKEKCSELLPHYLRFVKGVVDCEDLPLNISRENYQDSGLIIKLRNVLTRRVIKMIDDEAKRDPEAYKRWYTDFGHFL
;
A
#
# COMPACT_ATOMS: atom_id res chain seq x y z
N PHE A 1 -25.92 2.90 24.46
CA PHE A 1 -26.34 3.01 23.04
C PHE A 1 -25.09 3.14 22.19
N SER A 2 -24.86 2.20 21.28
CA SER A 2 -23.79 2.31 20.28
C SER A 2 -24.14 3.46 19.34
N GLN A 3 -23.24 4.41 19.11
CA GLN A 3 -23.47 5.45 18.11
C GLN A 3 -23.18 4.86 16.73
N ASP A 4 -24.19 4.76 15.87
CA ASP A 4 -24.09 4.23 14.49
C ASP A 4 -22.86 4.76 13.70
N PRO A 5 -22.48 6.06 13.78
CA PRO A 5 -21.29 6.57 13.11
C PRO A 5 -19.97 5.95 13.58
N VAL A 6 -19.88 5.57 14.86
CA VAL A 6 -18.70 4.92 15.43
C VAL A 6 -18.57 3.50 14.90
N VAL A 7 -19.71 2.79 14.84
CA VAL A 7 -19.78 1.43 14.28
C VAL A 7 -19.41 1.43 12.80
N GLU A 8 -19.97 2.35 12.02
CA GLU A 8 -19.64 2.51 10.60
C GLU A 8 -18.14 2.79 10.38
N LYS A 9 -17.56 3.70 11.19
CA LYS A 9 -16.12 4.03 11.10
C LYS A 9 -15.24 2.82 11.42
N ILE A 10 -15.60 2.04 12.44
CA ILE A 10 -14.87 0.81 12.80
C ILE A 10 -14.99 -0.22 11.68
N ILE A 11 -16.19 -0.45 11.16
CA ILE A 11 -16.41 -1.39 10.05
C ILE A 11 -15.59 -0.97 8.85
N LYS A 12 -15.72 0.28 8.38
CA LYS A 12 -14.91 0.78 7.27
C LYS A 12 -13.42 0.58 7.54
N LYS A 13 -12.92 0.93 8.72
CA LYS A 13 -11.51 0.77 9.07
C LYS A 13 -11.01 -0.68 8.95
N PHE A 14 -11.71 -1.64 9.55
CA PHE A 14 -11.22 -3.03 9.61
C PHE A 14 -11.68 -3.89 8.43
N SER A 15 -12.63 -3.41 7.64
CA SER A 15 -13.33 -4.21 6.66
C SER A 15 -13.30 -3.64 5.25
N GLN A 16 -12.62 -2.50 5.02
CA GLN A 16 -12.53 -1.80 3.74
C GLN A 16 -12.21 -2.74 2.57
N PHE A 17 -11.37 -3.74 2.82
CA PHE A 17 -10.83 -4.63 1.81
C PHE A 17 -11.21 -6.10 2.01
N ILE A 18 -12.10 -6.39 2.96
CA ILE A 18 -12.67 -7.74 3.08
C ILE A 18 -13.48 -8.01 1.81
N SER A 19 -13.29 -9.20 1.22
CA SER A 19 -13.94 -9.57 -0.05
C SER A 19 -15.44 -9.88 0.11
N TYR A 20 -15.89 -10.14 1.34
CA TYR A 20 -17.29 -10.43 1.66
C TYR A 20 -18.06 -9.13 1.96
N PRO A 21 -19.26 -8.90 1.37
CA PRO A 21 -20.02 -7.67 1.57
C PRO A 21 -20.49 -7.54 3.02
N ILE A 22 -20.07 -6.47 3.69
CA ILE A 22 -20.43 -6.14 5.05
C ILE A 22 -21.50 -5.06 4.99
N LYS A 23 -22.66 -5.40 5.55
CA LYS A 23 -23.84 -4.54 5.55
C LYS A 23 -24.02 -3.93 6.94
N LEU A 24 -24.18 -2.61 6.98
CA LEU A 24 -24.69 -1.89 8.16
C LEU A 24 -26.02 -1.24 7.75
N ASN A 25 -27.11 -1.57 8.46
CA ASN A 25 -28.45 -1.05 8.18
C ASN A 25 -28.89 -1.22 6.71
N GLY A 26 -28.50 -2.34 6.09
CA GLY A 26 -28.82 -2.65 4.69
C GLY A 26 -27.87 -2.08 3.64
N ALA A 27 -27.01 -1.12 4.00
CA ALA A 27 -26.00 -0.54 3.11
C ALA A 27 -24.69 -1.35 3.13
N VAL A 28 -24.16 -1.72 1.96
CA VAL A 28 -22.84 -2.37 1.83
C VAL A 28 -21.76 -1.32 2.04
N LEU A 29 -20.87 -1.53 3.00
CA LEU A 29 -19.86 -0.56 3.41
C LEU A 29 -18.48 -0.76 2.78
N ASN A 30 -18.18 -1.95 2.26
CA ASN A 30 -16.91 -2.30 1.61
C ASN A 30 -17.14 -2.62 0.13
N SER A 31 -16.55 -1.82 -0.76
CA SER A 31 -16.84 -1.92 -2.21
C SER A 31 -15.66 -2.39 -3.07
N LEU A 32 -14.40 -2.28 -2.60
CA LEU A 32 -13.24 -2.52 -3.47
C LEU A 32 -12.55 -3.88 -3.30
N GLY A 33 -12.88 -4.65 -2.25
CA GLY A 33 -12.27 -5.96 -2.02
C GLY A 33 -10.73 -5.93 -1.96
N ALA A 34 -10.12 -7.11 -1.91
CA ALA A 34 -8.66 -7.25 -1.82
C ALA A 34 -8.03 -7.40 -3.21
N ILE A 35 -8.02 -6.33 -4.02
CA ILE A 35 -7.57 -6.41 -5.42
C ILE A 35 -6.10 -6.84 -5.57
N TRP A 36 -5.27 -6.64 -4.55
CA TRP A 36 -3.88 -7.13 -4.51
C TRP A 36 -3.76 -8.66 -4.49
N THR A 37 -4.86 -9.37 -4.24
CA THR A 37 -4.90 -10.84 -4.26
C THR A 37 -5.38 -11.44 -5.58
N ARG A 38 -5.84 -10.59 -6.51
CA ARG A 38 -6.29 -11.00 -7.85
C ARG A 38 -5.12 -10.99 -8.82
N GLU A 39 -5.23 -11.78 -9.88
CA GLU A 39 -4.25 -11.76 -10.96
C GLU A 39 -4.23 -10.40 -11.66
N LYS A 40 -3.04 -9.94 -12.06
CA LYS A 40 -2.88 -8.60 -12.69
C LYS A 40 -3.82 -8.38 -13.88
N ARG A 41 -4.03 -9.44 -14.68
CA ARG A 41 -4.89 -9.43 -15.88
C ARG A 41 -6.38 -9.30 -15.57
N GLU A 42 -6.78 -9.58 -14.34
CA GLU A 42 -8.17 -9.52 -13.90
C GLU A 42 -8.51 -8.18 -13.26
N VAL A 43 -7.52 -7.34 -12.96
CA VAL A 43 -7.71 -6.02 -12.33
C VAL A 43 -7.60 -4.95 -13.40
N THR A 44 -8.68 -4.18 -13.54
CA THR A 44 -8.76 -3.08 -14.50
C THR A 44 -8.02 -1.83 -14.00
N MET A 45 -7.68 -0.92 -14.92
CA MET A 45 -7.01 0.35 -14.55
C MET A 45 -7.88 1.21 -13.62
N ASP A 46 -9.20 1.28 -13.87
CA ASP A 46 -10.16 1.98 -13.00
C ASP A 46 -10.20 1.38 -11.58
N GLU A 47 -10.05 0.06 -11.43
CA GLU A 47 -9.94 -0.56 -10.11
C GLU A 47 -8.65 -0.16 -9.37
N TYR A 48 -7.50 -0.11 -10.05
CA TYR A 48 -6.27 0.39 -9.44
C TYR A 48 -6.38 1.86 -9.05
N GLU A 49 -6.97 2.70 -9.91
CA GLU A 49 -7.17 4.12 -9.63
C GLU A 49 -8.08 4.33 -8.42
N ARG A 50 -9.26 3.71 -8.40
CA ARG A 50 -10.20 3.79 -7.27
C ARG A 50 -9.58 3.26 -5.98
N PHE A 51 -8.81 2.17 -6.07
CA PHE A 51 -8.11 1.62 -4.92
C PHE A 51 -7.09 2.62 -4.35
N PHE A 52 -6.28 3.24 -5.22
CA PHE A 52 -5.33 4.26 -4.80
C PHE A 52 -6.02 5.49 -4.21
N GLU A 53 -7.06 6.03 -4.86
CA GLU A 53 -7.79 7.20 -4.37
C GLU A 53 -8.35 6.97 -2.96
N GLN A 54 -8.96 5.81 -2.73
CA GLN A 54 -9.53 5.47 -1.43
C GLN A 54 -8.46 5.25 -0.36
N MET A 55 -7.40 4.51 -0.69
CA MET A 55 -6.34 4.18 0.26
C MET A 55 -5.54 5.43 0.64
N ALA A 56 -5.12 6.23 -0.33
CA ALA A 56 -4.34 7.44 -0.11
C ALA A 56 -5.19 8.67 0.25
N ASN A 57 -6.52 8.53 0.29
CA ASN A 57 -7.50 9.58 0.55
C ASN A 57 -7.23 10.85 -0.27
N THR A 58 -7.05 10.69 -1.58
CA THR A 58 -6.70 11.77 -2.50
C THR A 58 -7.34 11.58 -3.87
N LYS A 59 -7.60 12.68 -4.56
CA LYS A 59 -7.99 12.69 -5.99
C LYS A 59 -6.83 12.92 -6.93
N ILE A 60 -5.64 13.13 -6.39
CA ILE A 60 -4.42 13.26 -7.17
C ILE A 60 -4.01 11.86 -7.61
N PRO A 61 -3.75 11.60 -8.90
CA PRO A 61 -3.42 10.27 -9.39
C PRO A 61 -2.03 9.80 -8.94
N TYR A 62 -1.78 8.50 -9.01
CA TYR A 62 -0.43 7.94 -8.90
C TYR A 62 0.33 8.10 -10.22
N LYS A 63 1.65 8.13 -10.14
CA LYS A 63 2.56 8.20 -11.29
C LYS A 63 3.01 6.82 -11.75
N TYR A 64 3.42 5.99 -10.80
CA TYR A 64 3.85 4.60 -11.05
C TYR A 64 3.12 3.64 -10.12
N MET A 65 2.94 2.40 -10.58
CA MET A 65 2.29 1.34 -9.82
C MET A 65 3.03 0.03 -10.03
N LEU A 66 3.19 -0.70 -8.93
CA LEU A 66 3.72 -2.05 -8.88
C LEU A 66 2.71 -2.98 -8.23
N HIS A 67 1.99 -3.75 -9.04
CA HIS A 67 1.33 -4.96 -8.58
C HIS A 67 2.38 -6.09 -8.59
N TYR A 68 2.62 -6.70 -7.44
CA TYR A 68 3.65 -7.73 -7.27
C TYR A 68 3.09 -8.91 -6.48
N SER A 69 3.35 -10.11 -6.97
CA SER A 69 3.04 -11.35 -6.29
C SER A 69 4.20 -12.33 -6.44
N THR A 70 4.55 -13.04 -5.37
CA THR A 70 5.51 -14.13 -5.37
C THR A 70 5.27 -15.06 -4.19
N ASP A 71 5.61 -16.34 -4.34
CA ASP A 71 5.60 -17.31 -3.25
C ASP A 71 7.01 -17.56 -2.66
N VAL A 72 8.06 -16.99 -3.26
CA VAL A 72 9.46 -17.24 -2.90
C VAL A 72 10.28 -15.95 -2.92
N PRO A 73 11.10 -15.66 -1.89
CA PRO A 73 11.35 -16.45 -0.68
C PRO A 73 10.27 -16.32 0.40
N LEU A 74 9.26 -15.48 0.17
CA LEU A 74 8.12 -15.24 1.05
C LEU A 74 6.87 -15.17 0.18
N SER A 75 5.73 -15.61 0.71
CA SER A 75 4.42 -15.43 0.09
C SER A 75 3.96 -13.98 0.25
N ILE A 76 4.20 -13.19 -0.79
CA ILE A 76 3.94 -11.74 -0.85
C ILE A 76 2.93 -11.46 -1.95
N LYS A 77 1.90 -10.68 -1.62
CA LYS A 77 0.97 -10.06 -2.57
C LYS A 77 0.88 -8.58 -2.23
N SER A 78 1.18 -7.70 -3.16
CA SER A 78 1.25 -6.26 -2.87
C SER A 78 0.84 -5.42 -4.06
N ILE A 79 0.24 -4.28 -3.79
CA ILE A 79 0.15 -3.18 -4.74
C ILE A 79 0.78 -1.96 -4.09
N LEU A 80 1.85 -1.47 -4.71
CA LEU A 80 2.58 -0.28 -4.28
C LEU A 80 2.43 0.81 -5.35
N TYR A 81 2.33 2.04 -4.89
CA TYR A 81 2.11 3.23 -5.72
C TYR A 81 3.17 4.29 -5.39
N VAL A 82 3.65 4.95 -6.44
CA VAL A 82 4.38 6.21 -6.34
C VAL A 82 3.40 7.31 -6.70
N PRO A 83 3.07 8.24 -5.79
CA PRO A 83 2.12 9.31 -6.08
C PRO A 83 2.68 10.29 -7.13
N SER A 84 1.82 11.03 -7.84
CA SER A 84 2.27 12.04 -8.81
C SER A 84 2.82 13.31 -8.17
N THR A 85 2.57 13.51 -6.88
CA THR A 85 3.07 14.63 -6.07
C THR A 85 3.28 14.14 -4.64
N HIS A 86 3.90 14.96 -3.80
CA HIS A 86 4.09 14.70 -2.38
C HIS A 86 3.79 15.97 -1.56
N SER A 87 3.36 15.79 -0.32
CA SER A 87 2.99 16.85 0.63
C SER A 87 4.17 17.71 1.06
N GLU A 88 5.39 17.17 1.09
CA GLU A 88 6.62 17.97 1.35
C GLU A 88 6.82 19.07 0.29
N LYS A 89 6.39 18.86 -0.98
CA LYS A 89 6.42 19.87 -2.04
C LYS A 89 5.53 21.06 -1.72
N GLN A 90 4.46 20.81 -0.95
CA GLN A 90 3.46 21.80 -0.58
C GLN A 90 3.76 22.46 0.77
N ASN A 91 4.97 22.25 1.33
CA ASN A 91 5.39 22.73 2.65
C ASN A 91 4.41 22.35 3.78
N LEU A 92 3.74 21.21 3.65
CA LEU A 92 2.74 20.75 4.62
C LEU A 92 3.40 19.99 5.75
N MET A 93 3.63 18.70 5.55
CA MET A 93 4.19 17.79 6.54
C MET A 93 5.22 16.90 5.89
N GLN A 94 6.14 16.36 6.70
CA GLN A 94 7.04 15.31 6.24
C GLN A 94 6.23 14.09 5.81
N GLU A 95 6.57 13.53 4.65
CA GLU A 95 5.96 12.30 4.18
C GLU A 95 6.24 11.17 5.18
N SER A 96 5.25 10.33 5.38
CA SER A 96 5.37 9.11 6.18
C SER A 96 4.92 7.93 5.33
N SER A 97 5.51 6.77 5.58
CA SER A 97 5.12 5.55 4.88
C SER A 97 3.63 5.30 5.02
N ASP A 98 2.94 5.21 3.89
CA ASP A 98 1.50 4.96 3.80
C ASP A 98 1.25 3.54 3.25
N ILE A 99 2.04 2.59 3.77
CA ILE A 99 1.95 1.17 3.41
C ILE A 99 1.24 0.41 4.51
N HIS A 100 0.13 -0.23 4.19
CA HIS A 100 -0.62 -1.06 5.13
C HIS A 100 -0.19 -2.53 5.00
N LEU A 101 0.18 -3.13 6.13
CA LEU A 101 0.62 -4.52 6.22
C LEU A 101 -0.55 -5.43 6.57
N TYR A 102 -0.76 -6.45 5.76
CA TYR A 102 -1.75 -7.50 5.90
C TYR A 102 -1.08 -8.86 6.04
N SER A 103 -1.81 -9.81 6.62
CA SER A 103 -1.54 -11.24 6.54
C SER A 103 -2.86 -11.94 6.26
N ARG A 104 -2.93 -12.70 5.16
CA ARG A 104 -4.14 -13.42 4.73
C ARG A 104 -5.35 -12.49 4.66
N LYS A 105 -5.19 -11.30 4.04
CA LYS A 105 -6.20 -10.24 3.93
C LYS A 105 -6.65 -9.61 5.26
N VAL A 106 -6.03 -9.95 6.39
CA VAL A 106 -6.29 -9.33 7.70
C VAL A 106 -5.27 -8.24 7.95
N LEU A 107 -5.74 -7.03 8.27
CA LEU A 107 -4.88 -5.88 8.58
C LEU A 107 -4.08 -6.16 9.86
N ILE A 108 -2.76 -6.18 9.75
CA ILE A 108 -1.83 -6.33 10.86
C ILE A 108 -1.37 -4.97 11.38
N LYS A 109 -0.96 -4.07 10.47
CA LYS A 109 -0.44 -2.75 10.83
C LYS A 109 -0.74 -1.70 9.76
N GLU A 110 -1.32 -0.59 10.17
CA GLU A 110 -1.48 0.61 9.33
C GLU A 110 -0.16 1.40 9.27
N LYS A 111 0.11 2.05 8.12
CA LYS A 111 1.24 2.98 7.95
C LYS A 111 2.56 2.42 8.47
N CYS A 112 2.87 1.23 7.98
CA CYS A 112 4.01 0.45 8.39
C CYS A 112 5.31 1.00 7.77
N SER A 113 6.01 1.86 8.52
CA SER A 113 7.27 2.47 8.11
C SER A 113 8.43 1.50 7.98
N GLU A 114 8.34 0.31 8.59
CA GLU A 114 9.43 -0.67 8.57
C GLU A 114 9.53 -1.45 7.25
N LEU A 115 8.52 -1.36 6.37
CA LEU A 115 8.48 -2.12 5.10
C LEU A 115 9.33 -1.52 4.00
N LEU A 116 9.72 -0.25 4.11
CA LEU A 116 10.62 0.41 3.17
C LEU A 116 11.60 1.31 3.93
N PRO A 117 12.80 1.54 3.38
CA PRO A 117 13.73 2.51 3.93
C PRO A 117 13.16 3.93 3.84
N HIS A 118 13.65 4.82 4.69
CA HIS A 118 13.16 6.20 4.80
C HIS A 118 13.27 7.01 3.49
N TYR A 119 14.22 6.68 2.60
CA TYR A 119 14.36 7.30 1.29
C TYR A 119 13.25 6.89 0.29
N LEU A 120 12.43 5.88 0.62
CA LEU A 120 11.23 5.48 -0.14
C LEU A 120 9.93 5.77 0.62
N ARG A 121 9.95 6.65 1.64
CA ARG A 121 8.78 6.93 2.50
C ARG A 121 7.58 7.52 1.76
N PHE A 122 7.76 8.02 0.55
CA PHE A 122 6.69 8.54 -0.32
C PHE A 122 5.85 7.43 -0.97
N VAL A 123 6.30 6.18 -0.93
CA VAL A 123 5.56 5.04 -1.49
C VAL A 123 4.35 4.73 -0.62
N LYS A 124 3.22 4.50 -1.29
CA LYS A 124 1.94 4.16 -0.65
C LYS A 124 1.48 2.79 -1.13
N GLY A 125 0.71 2.06 -0.33
CA GLY A 125 0.19 0.79 -0.84
C GLY A 125 -0.28 -0.19 0.22
N VAL A 126 -0.44 -1.42 -0.23
CA VAL A 126 -0.73 -2.57 0.62
C VAL A 126 0.28 -3.68 0.35
N VAL A 127 0.66 -4.37 1.42
CA VAL A 127 1.50 -5.56 1.36
C VAL A 127 0.84 -6.63 2.20
N ASP A 128 0.53 -7.77 1.61
CA ASP A 128 -0.01 -8.95 2.27
C ASP A 128 1.07 -10.03 2.26
N CYS A 129 1.48 -10.47 3.44
CA CYS A 129 2.49 -11.50 3.62
C CYS A 129 1.88 -12.67 4.41
N GLU A 130 1.66 -13.80 3.75
CA GLU A 130 0.98 -14.95 4.35
C GLU A 130 1.85 -15.66 5.40
N ASP A 131 3.17 -15.47 5.33
CA ASP A 131 4.14 -15.99 6.31
C ASP A 131 4.11 -15.26 7.65
N LEU A 132 3.47 -14.09 7.72
CA LEU A 132 3.35 -13.36 8.98
C LEU A 132 2.29 -14.01 9.88
N PRO A 133 2.62 -14.25 11.16
CA PRO A 133 1.65 -14.72 12.14
C PRO A 133 0.62 -13.62 12.44
N LEU A 134 -0.65 -14.00 12.57
CA LEU A 134 -1.74 -13.06 12.89
C LEU A 134 -1.61 -12.49 14.32
N ASN A 135 -1.01 -13.25 15.24
CA ASN A 135 -0.87 -12.92 16.66
C ASN A 135 0.45 -12.20 16.99
N ILE A 136 0.94 -11.34 16.10
CA ILE A 136 2.19 -10.61 16.34
C ILE A 136 1.98 -9.48 17.36
N SER A 137 2.67 -9.56 18.50
CA SER A 137 2.68 -8.47 19.48
C SER A 137 3.53 -7.29 18.97
N ARG A 138 3.30 -6.08 19.50
CA ARG A 138 4.09 -4.90 19.13
C ARG A 138 5.59 -5.08 19.42
N GLU A 139 5.94 -5.87 20.43
CA GLU A 139 7.33 -6.18 20.82
C GLU A 139 7.97 -7.19 19.87
N ASN A 140 7.30 -8.29 19.54
CA ASN A 140 7.83 -9.31 18.64
C ASN A 140 7.92 -8.84 17.17
N TYR A 141 7.19 -7.77 16.83
CA TYR A 141 7.12 -7.20 15.49
C TYR A 141 8.43 -6.51 15.07
N GLN A 142 9.02 -5.70 15.96
CA GLN A 142 10.15 -4.83 15.64
C GLN A 142 11.46 -5.60 15.41
N ASP A 143 11.61 -6.77 16.06
CA ASP A 143 12.79 -7.62 15.98
C ASP A 143 12.64 -8.79 14.99
N SER A 144 11.53 -8.86 14.25
CA SER A 144 11.29 -10.02 13.38
C SER A 144 12.18 -9.98 12.13
N GLY A 145 13.01 -11.01 11.95
CA GLY A 145 13.79 -11.21 10.72
C GLY A 145 12.93 -11.31 9.46
N LEU A 146 11.63 -11.60 9.59
CA LEU A 146 10.65 -11.60 8.49
C LEU A 146 10.40 -10.19 7.96
N ILE A 147 10.19 -9.19 8.82
CA ILE A 147 9.98 -7.80 8.38
C ILE A 147 11.23 -7.27 7.67
N ILE A 148 12.43 -7.60 8.16
CA ILE A 148 13.68 -7.21 7.49
C ILE A 148 13.80 -7.86 6.10
N LYS A 149 13.50 -9.16 5.97
CA LYS A 149 13.50 -9.85 4.68
C LYS A 149 12.46 -9.24 3.72
N LEU A 150 11.25 -8.99 4.21
CA LEU A 150 10.17 -8.37 3.46
C LEU A 150 10.58 -6.98 2.97
N ARG A 151 11.12 -6.13 3.87
CA ARG A 151 11.66 -4.81 3.52
C ARG A 151 12.67 -4.89 2.40
N ASN A 152 13.63 -5.82 2.48
CA ASN A 152 14.66 -5.97 1.46
C ASN A 152 14.10 -6.40 0.10
N VAL A 153 13.11 -7.28 0.07
CA VAL A 153 12.43 -7.70 -1.17
C VAL A 153 11.67 -6.52 -1.78
N LEU A 154 10.83 -5.84 -0.99
CA LEU A 154 10.02 -4.72 -1.47
C LEU A 154 10.89 -3.57 -1.96
N THR A 155 11.93 -3.21 -1.23
CA THR A 155 12.89 -2.15 -1.61
C THR A 155 13.49 -2.43 -2.99
N ARG A 156 13.99 -3.65 -3.22
CA ARG A 156 14.54 -4.04 -4.53
C ARG A 156 13.49 -3.97 -5.63
N ARG A 157 12.25 -4.36 -5.36
CA ARG A 157 11.17 -4.34 -6.35
C ARG A 157 10.73 -2.92 -6.70
N VAL A 158 10.64 -2.03 -5.72
CA VAL A 158 10.33 -0.61 -5.94
C VAL A 158 11.43 0.07 -6.74
N ILE A 159 12.70 -0.11 -6.35
CA ILE A 159 13.83 0.46 -7.09
C ILE A 159 13.86 -0.08 -8.53
N LYS A 160 13.66 -1.38 -8.72
CA LYS A 160 13.58 -1.98 -10.05
C LYS A 160 12.45 -1.39 -10.89
N MET A 161 11.25 -1.22 -10.32
CA MET A 161 10.15 -0.56 -11.02
C MET A 161 10.56 0.85 -11.45
N ILE A 162 11.11 1.67 -10.55
CA ILE A 162 11.55 3.03 -10.87
C ILE A 162 12.62 3.04 -11.98
N ASP A 163 13.58 2.12 -11.95
CA ASP A 163 14.61 1.95 -12.98
C ASP A 163 14.02 1.51 -14.34
N ASP A 164 13.07 0.57 -14.32
CA ASP A 164 12.37 0.11 -15.53
C ASP A 164 11.53 1.27 -16.15
N GLU A 165 10.91 2.12 -15.32
CA GLU A 165 10.24 3.36 -15.74
C GLU A 165 11.21 4.38 -16.36
N ALA A 166 12.37 4.56 -15.72
CA ALA A 166 13.41 5.47 -16.21
C ALA A 166 13.94 5.06 -17.59
N LYS A 167 14.05 3.75 -17.85
CA LYS A 167 14.45 3.21 -19.16
C LYS A 167 13.34 3.33 -20.20
N ARG A 168 12.08 3.17 -19.77
CA ARG A 168 10.92 3.20 -20.67
C ARG A 168 10.58 4.60 -21.16
N ASP A 169 10.63 5.60 -20.28
CA ASP A 169 10.39 7.01 -20.63
C ASP A 169 11.35 7.91 -19.83
N PRO A 170 12.59 8.11 -20.35
CA PRO A 170 13.61 8.91 -19.68
C PRO A 170 13.19 10.36 -19.41
N GLU A 171 12.41 10.96 -20.32
CA GLU A 171 11.97 12.35 -20.19
C GLU A 171 10.89 12.51 -19.12
N ALA A 172 9.92 11.59 -19.06
CA ALA A 172 8.94 11.58 -17.97
C ALA A 172 9.58 11.29 -16.62
N TYR A 173 10.55 10.37 -16.57
CA TYR A 173 11.31 10.08 -15.37
C TYR A 173 12.11 11.31 -14.91
N LYS A 174 12.81 12.00 -15.80
CA LYS A 174 13.57 13.21 -15.48
C LYS A 174 12.68 14.29 -14.85
N ARG A 175 11.48 14.51 -15.39
CA ARG A 175 10.49 15.44 -14.80
C ARG A 175 10.07 15.01 -13.40
N TRP A 176 9.78 13.73 -13.21
CA TRP A 176 9.42 13.18 -11.91
C TRP A 176 10.59 13.27 -10.90
N TYR A 177 11.82 13.02 -11.34
CA TYR A 177 13.01 13.06 -10.51
C TYR A 177 13.33 14.46 -9.99
N THR A 178 12.99 15.52 -10.72
CA THR A 178 13.10 16.91 -10.22
C THR A 178 12.29 17.11 -8.94
N ASP A 179 11.13 16.45 -8.82
CA ASP A 179 10.26 16.54 -7.65
C ASP A 179 10.69 15.56 -6.55
N PHE A 180 10.92 14.29 -6.90
CA PHE A 180 11.15 13.21 -5.93
C PHE A 180 12.62 12.95 -5.60
N GLY A 181 13.56 13.57 -6.31
CA GLY A 181 15.00 13.31 -6.18
C GLY A 181 15.59 13.66 -4.81
N HIS A 182 14.97 14.56 -4.04
CA HIS A 182 15.43 14.86 -2.67
C HIS A 182 15.12 13.73 -1.66
N PHE A 183 14.26 12.78 -2.03
CA PHE A 183 14.02 11.58 -1.22
C PHE A 183 15.06 10.49 -1.48
N LEU A 184 15.50 10.35 -2.73
CA LEU A 184 16.32 9.25 -3.27
C LEU A 184 17.82 9.53 -3.16
#